data_AF-A0AAW0MXQ1-F1
#
_entry.id   AF-A0AAW0MXQ1-F1
#
_cell.length_a   1.000
_cell.length_b   1.000
_cell.length_c   1.000
_cell.angle_alpha   90.00
_cell.angle_beta   90.00
_cell.angle_gamma   90.00
#
_symmetry.space_group_name_H-M   'P 1'
#
loop_
_entity.id
_entity.type
_entity.pdbx_description
1 polymer ?
#
loop_
_entity_poly.entity_id
_entity_poly.type
_entity_poly.pdbx_seq_one_letter_code
_entity_poly.pdbx_strand_id
1 'polypeptide(L)'
;MASIVRLSSVCRRGVKPLFYQTTLLARPLVVPHKHQEQPYQLTAKIHASQALYAGSGSKAASMHWTAERILSVALLAMGPVAYFSPGPVMDYSLAAALTLHGHWGIGQVLTDYVHGEPKIKLANAGLFLLSTVTFAGLCYFNYHDVGICKAVALLWSK
;
A
#
# COMPACT_ATOMS: atom_id res chain seq x y z
N MET A 1 17.07 29.80 13.65
CA MET A 1 15.97 30.19 14.57
C MET A 1 15.00 31.08 13.81
N ALA A 2 13.75 30.65 13.63
CA ALA A 2 12.57 31.50 13.46
C ALA A 2 11.34 30.59 13.29
N SER A 3 10.49 30.59 14.31
CA SER A 3 9.20 29.91 14.38
C SER A 3 8.08 30.86 13.96
N ILE A 4 7.06 30.36 13.25
CA ILE A 4 5.79 31.07 13.12
C ILE A 4 4.66 30.09 13.44
N VAL A 5 4.11 30.26 14.64
CA VAL A 5 2.89 29.63 15.14
C VAL A 5 1.70 30.45 14.64
N ARG A 6 0.71 29.81 14.02
CA ARG A 6 -0.61 30.42 13.74
C ARG A 6 -1.67 29.68 14.56
N LEU A 7 -2.06 30.29 15.67
CA LEU A 7 -3.28 29.98 16.42
C LEU A 7 -4.40 30.89 15.88
N SER A 8 -5.51 30.29 15.43
CA SER A 8 -6.76 31.02 15.21
C SER A 8 -7.88 30.31 15.97
N SER A 9 -8.24 30.92 17.10
CA SER A 9 -9.50 30.73 17.82
C SER A 9 -10.56 31.61 17.15
N VAL A 10 -11.81 31.13 17.04
CA VAL A 10 -13.01 31.82 17.54
C VAL A 10 -14.19 30.84 17.48
N CYS A 11 -14.71 30.53 18.66
CA CYS A 11 -16.01 29.89 18.87
C CYS A 11 -17.07 31.01 18.93
N ARG A 12 -18.09 30.98 18.06
CA ARG A 12 -19.34 31.76 18.23
C ARG A 12 -20.50 31.03 17.55
N ARG A 13 -21.37 30.39 18.35
CA ARG A 13 -22.70 29.99 17.90
C ARG A 13 -23.73 30.50 18.90
N GLY A 14 -24.28 31.67 18.60
CA GLY A 14 -25.40 32.27 19.33
C GLY A 14 -26.73 31.68 18.85
N VAL A 15 -27.58 31.36 19.82
CA VAL A 15 -28.98 30.94 19.66
C VAL A 15 -29.87 32.17 19.58
N LYS A 16 -30.85 32.21 18.67
CA LYS A 16 -32.04 33.07 18.76
C LYS A 16 -33.29 32.41 18.15
N PRO A 17 -34.50 32.79 18.61
CA PRO A 17 -35.65 31.89 18.75
C PRO A 17 -36.75 32.08 17.69
N LEU A 18 -37.68 31.12 17.74
CA LEU A 18 -38.97 31.06 17.05
C LEU A 18 -39.84 32.30 17.32
N PHE A 19 -40.38 32.89 16.25
CA PHE A 19 -41.62 33.67 16.31
C PHE A 19 -42.54 33.35 15.13
N TYR A 20 -43.79 33.11 15.50
CA TYR A 20 -44.99 32.88 14.70
C TYR A 20 -45.36 34.09 13.84
N GLN A 21 -45.82 33.88 12.60
CA GLN A 21 -46.88 34.70 11.99
C GLN A 21 -47.58 33.98 10.82
N THR A 22 -48.83 34.36 10.61
CA THR A 22 -49.95 33.52 10.13
C THR A 22 -50.38 33.88 8.70
N THR A 23 -50.79 32.85 7.93
CA THR A 23 -51.75 32.81 6.79
C THR A 23 -51.72 33.86 5.68
N LEU A 24 -51.63 33.39 4.42
CA LEU A 24 -52.63 33.68 3.37
C LEU A 24 -52.68 32.55 2.31
N LEU A 25 -53.91 32.12 1.99
CA LEU A 25 -54.28 31.18 0.94
C LEU A 25 -54.17 31.84 -0.44
N ALA A 26 -53.47 31.19 -1.37
CA ALA A 26 -53.65 31.38 -2.81
C ALA A 26 -53.21 30.13 -3.59
N ARG A 27 -54.17 29.36 -4.08
CA ARG A 27 -54.08 28.57 -5.35
C ARG A 27 -54.89 29.37 -6.38
N PRO A 28 -54.64 29.32 -7.71
CA PRO A 28 -54.13 28.17 -8.47
C PRO A 28 -53.17 28.51 -9.63
N LEU A 29 -52.53 27.49 -10.22
CA LEU A 29 -52.57 27.17 -11.66
C LEU A 29 -51.60 26.03 -11.93
N VAL A 30 -52.15 24.88 -12.31
CA VAL A 30 -51.40 23.71 -12.75
C VAL A 30 -50.81 24.03 -14.12
N VAL A 31 -49.48 24.21 -14.17
CA VAL A 31 -48.72 24.12 -15.41
C VAL A 31 -48.58 22.64 -15.76
N PRO A 32 -48.85 22.19 -17.00
CA PRO A 32 -48.58 20.81 -17.37
C PRO A 32 -47.06 20.64 -17.36
N HIS A 33 -46.58 19.85 -16.39
CA HIS A 33 -45.19 19.44 -16.32
C HIS A 33 -44.89 18.65 -17.59
N LYS A 34 -44.12 19.24 -18.52
CA LYS A 34 -43.51 18.48 -19.61
C LYS A 34 -42.75 17.32 -18.96
N HIS A 35 -43.11 16.09 -19.31
CA HIS A 35 -42.37 14.91 -18.90
C HIS A 35 -41.02 14.97 -19.64
N GLN A 36 -40.04 15.62 -19.02
CA GLN A 36 -38.65 15.53 -19.43
C GLN A 36 -38.17 14.21 -18.86
N GLU A 37 -38.23 13.15 -19.68
CA GLU A 37 -37.51 11.90 -19.47
C GLU A 37 -36.10 12.24 -18.95
N GLN A 38 -35.85 12.05 -17.65
CA GLN A 38 -34.51 12.10 -17.11
C GLN A 38 -33.85 10.79 -17.55
N PRO A 39 -32.86 10.80 -18.45
CA PRO A 39 -32.02 9.63 -18.59
C PRO A 39 -31.36 9.44 -17.22
N TYR A 40 -31.61 8.29 -16.62
CA TYR A 40 -30.91 7.79 -15.45
C TYR A 40 -29.41 7.91 -15.72
N GLN A 41 -28.79 9.00 -15.25
CA GLN A 41 -27.35 9.10 -15.22
C GLN A 41 -26.93 8.21 -14.05
N LEU A 42 -26.80 6.91 -14.32
CA LEU A 42 -26.06 5.97 -13.48
C LEU A 42 -24.56 6.28 -13.61
N THR A 43 -24.20 7.53 -13.36
CA THR A 43 -22.82 7.94 -13.19
C THR A 43 -22.57 7.79 -11.71
N ALA A 44 -22.06 6.62 -11.32
CA ALA A 44 -21.28 6.52 -10.09
C ALA A 44 -20.19 7.58 -10.20
N LYS A 45 -20.43 8.74 -9.59
CA LYS A 45 -19.49 9.85 -9.54
C LYS A 45 -18.39 9.37 -8.62
N ILE A 46 -17.39 8.69 -9.19
CA ILE A 46 -16.16 8.34 -8.49
C ILE A 46 -15.60 9.68 -8.01
N HIS A 47 -15.78 9.97 -6.72
CA HIS A 47 -15.06 11.05 -6.05
C HIS A 47 -13.61 10.61 -5.99
N ALA A 48 -12.90 10.73 -7.12
CA ALA A 48 -11.47 10.86 -7.09
C ALA A 48 -11.22 12.14 -6.28
N SER A 49 -10.75 11.97 -5.05
CA SER A 49 -10.20 13.07 -4.26
C SER A 49 -9.25 13.86 -5.17
N GLN A 50 -9.37 15.19 -5.13
CA GLN A 50 -8.46 16.05 -5.89
C GLN A 50 -7.04 15.57 -5.63
N ALA A 51 -6.33 15.23 -6.70
CA ALA A 51 -4.89 15.05 -6.67
C ALA A 51 -4.31 16.43 -6.31
N LEU A 52 -4.25 16.72 -5.01
CA LEU A 52 -3.40 17.78 -4.51
C LEU A 52 -2.01 17.39 -5.00
N TYR A 53 -1.49 18.16 -5.94
CA TYR A 53 -0.10 18.16 -6.37
C TYR A 53 0.77 18.55 -5.16
N ALA A 54 0.82 17.69 -4.15
CA ALA A 54 1.74 17.78 -3.04
C ALA A 54 3.08 17.31 -3.58
N GLY A 55 4.00 18.26 -3.73
CA GLY A 55 5.19 18.14 -4.54
C GLY A 55 6.09 16.95 -4.18
N SER A 56 6.26 16.08 -5.17
CA SER A 56 7.55 15.57 -5.64
C SER A 56 7.28 14.85 -6.95
N GLY A 57 7.90 15.27 -8.06
CA GLY A 57 7.77 14.57 -9.35
C GLY A 57 8.41 13.16 -9.37
N SER A 58 8.79 12.64 -8.20
CA SER A 58 9.42 11.33 -8.04
C SER A 58 8.42 10.20 -8.20
N LYS A 59 8.72 9.29 -9.12
CA LYS A 59 7.96 8.04 -9.33
C LYS A 59 8.40 6.92 -8.39
N ALA A 60 9.19 7.20 -7.34
CA ALA A 60 9.80 6.17 -6.49
C ALA A 60 8.77 5.21 -5.86
N ALA A 61 7.67 5.73 -5.31
CA ALA A 61 6.64 4.90 -4.68
C ALA A 61 5.92 3.99 -5.69
N SER A 62 5.55 4.51 -6.87
CA SER A 62 4.89 3.70 -7.90
C SER A 62 5.85 2.71 -8.57
N MET A 63 7.13 3.07 -8.72
CA MET A 63 8.18 2.15 -9.17
C MET A 63 8.43 1.05 -8.14
N HIS A 64 8.47 1.37 -6.85
CA HIS A 64 8.62 0.40 -5.77
C HIS A 64 7.45 -0.60 -5.76
N TRP A 65 6.20 -0.12 -5.83
CA TRP A 65 5.03 -0.98 -5.97
C TRP A 65 5.10 -1.90 -7.20
N THR A 66 5.54 -1.36 -8.34
CA THR A 66 5.70 -2.14 -9.58
C THR A 66 6.79 -3.20 -9.43
N ALA A 67 7.92 -2.85 -8.80
CA ALA A 67 9.02 -3.77 -8.55
C ALA A 67 8.60 -4.93 -7.63
N GLU A 68 7.79 -4.66 -6.60
CA GLU A 68 7.24 -5.72 -5.76
C GLU A 68 6.43 -6.74 -6.57
N ARG A 69 5.58 -6.27 -7.50
CA ARG A 69 4.76 -7.14 -8.36
C ARG A 69 5.63 -7.94 -9.34
N ILE A 70 6.62 -7.29 -9.97
CA ILE A 70 7.57 -7.98 -10.86
C ILE A 70 8.30 -9.09 -10.10
N LEU A 71 8.84 -8.76 -8.91
CA LEU A 71 9.54 -9.75 -8.09
C LEU A 71 8.62 -10.89 -7.63
N SER A 72 7.35 -10.60 -7.31
CA SER A 72 6.36 -11.63 -6.95
C SER A 72 6.12 -12.61 -8.09
N VAL A 73 5.94 -12.09 -9.32
CA VAL A 73 5.75 -12.94 -10.52
C VAL A 73 7.02 -13.73 -10.84
N ALA A 74 8.19 -13.11 -10.72
CA ALA A 74 9.46 -13.78 -10.92
C ALA A 74 9.65 -14.93 -9.91
N LEU A 75 9.39 -14.69 -8.63
CA LEU A 75 9.48 -15.71 -7.58
C LEU A 75 8.47 -16.84 -7.79
N LEU A 76 7.25 -16.53 -8.23
CA LEU A 76 6.26 -17.54 -8.62
C LEU A 76 6.77 -18.43 -9.77
N ALA A 77 7.39 -17.83 -10.79
CA ALA A 77 7.97 -18.57 -11.91
C ALA A 77 9.22 -19.38 -11.52
N MET A 78 10.00 -18.93 -10.54
CA MET A 78 11.17 -19.68 -10.05
C MET A 78 10.80 -21.02 -9.44
N GLY A 79 9.60 -21.19 -8.86
CA GLY A 79 9.15 -22.48 -8.30
C GLY A 79 9.25 -23.66 -9.29
N PRO A 80 8.54 -23.64 -10.43
CA PRO A 80 8.66 -24.69 -11.43
C PRO A 80 10.05 -24.75 -12.05
N VAL A 81 10.72 -23.61 -12.29
CA VAL A 81 12.08 -23.63 -12.87
C VAL A 81 13.08 -24.29 -11.93
N ALA A 82 12.97 -24.10 -10.62
CA ALA A 82 13.81 -24.77 -9.63
C ALA A 82 13.60 -26.28 -9.57
N TYR A 83 12.38 -26.73 -9.86
CA TYR A 83 12.09 -28.16 -9.97
C TYR A 83 12.72 -28.78 -11.23
N PHE A 84 12.57 -28.15 -12.40
CA PHE A 84 13.06 -28.69 -13.67
C PHE A 84 14.54 -28.42 -13.95
N SER A 85 15.12 -27.38 -13.34
CA SER A 85 16.49 -26.93 -13.60
C SER A 85 17.19 -26.52 -12.30
N PRO A 86 17.39 -27.46 -11.35
CA PRO A 86 18.12 -27.18 -10.13
C PRO A 86 19.59 -26.90 -10.42
N GLY A 87 20.17 -25.94 -9.69
CA GLY A 87 21.60 -25.63 -9.78
C GLY A 87 21.94 -24.25 -9.19
N PRO A 88 23.24 -23.90 -9.15
CA PRO A 88 23.73 -22.75 -8.40
C PRO A 88 23.08 -21.42 -8.81
N VAL A 89 22.87 -21.20 -10.11
CA VAL A 89 22.22 -19.97 -10.61
C VAL A 89 20.80 -19.84 -10.04
N MET A 90 20.04 -20.93 -10.03
CA MET A 90 18.71 -20.94 -9.44
C MET A 90 18.77 -20.78 -7.92
N ASP A 91 19.68 -21.47 -7.24
CA ASP A 91 19.84 -21.38 -5.79
C ASP A 91 20.13 -19.96 -5.31
N TYR A 92 21.07 -19.26 -5.95
CA TYR A 92 21.35 -17.85 -5.62
C TYR A 92 20.22 -16.92 -6.03
N SER A 93 19.54 -17.18 -7.16
CA SER A 93 18.37 -16.40 -7.58
C SER A 93 17.21 -16.54 -6.59
N LEU A 94 16.94 -17.75 -6.11
CA LEU A 94 15.95 -18.03 -5.06
C LEU A 94 16.33 -17.35 -3.76
N ALA A 95 17.60 -17.45 -3.33
CA ALA A 95 18.07 -16.77 -2.12
C ALA A 95 17.83 -15.26 -2.17
N ALA A 96 18.15 -14.62 -3.30
CA ALA A 96 17.92 -13.20 -3.51
C ALA A 96 16.42 -12.86 -3.56
N ALA A 97 15.65 -13.58 -4.38
CA ALA A 97 14.24 -13.29 -4.60
C ALA A 97 13.39 -13.53 -3.36
N LEU A 98 13.58 -14.65 -2.65
CA LEU A 98 12.89 -14.94 -1.39
C LEU A 98 13.19 -13.87 -0.34
N THR A 99 14.46 -13.52 -0.17
CA THR A 99 14.86 -12.57 0.88
C THR A 99 14.35 -11.16 0.58
N LEU A 100 14.46 -10.71 -0.68
CA LEU A 100 14.00 -9.38 -1.06
C LEU A 100 12.47 -9.27 -1.06
N HIS A 101 11.77 -10.30 -1.54
CA HIS A 101 10.30 -10.34 -1.50
C HIS A 101 9.79 -10.33 -0.06
N GLY A 102 10.41 -11.12 0.83
CA GLY A 102 10.11 -11.11 2.26
C GLY A 102 10.43 -9.78 2.93
N HIS A 103 11.57 -9.14 2.58
CA HIS A 103 11.95 -7.84 3.11
C HIS A 103 10.90 -6.76 2.80
N TRP A 104 10.48 -6.64 1.53
CA TRP A 104 9.43 -5.69 1.16
C TRP A 104 8.07 -6.04 1.77
N GLY A 105 7.70 -7.33 1.79
CA GLY A 105 6.44 -7.77 2.40
C GLY A 105 6.34 -7.44 3.89
N ILE A 106 7.40 -7.72 4.67
CA ILE A 106 7.45 -7.35 6.08
C ILE A 106 7.53 -5.82 6.24
N GLY A 107 8.22 -5.12 5.34
CA GLY A 107 8.24 -3.66 5.31
C GLY A 107 6.85 -3.03 5.22
N GLN A 108 5.93 -3.62 4.46
CA GLN A 108 4.53 -3.19 4.44
C GLN A 108 3.84 -3.43 5.79
N VAL A 109 4.03 -4.61 6.39
CA VAL A 109 3.50 -4.92 7.74
C VAL A 109 4.01 -3.91 8.78
N LEU A 110 5.30 -3.56 8.75
CA LEU A 110 5.86 -2.56 9.66
C LEU A 110 5.25 -1.18 9.44
N THR A 111 5.05 -0.78 8.17
CA THR A 111 4.44 0.49 7.80
C THR A 111 2.98 0.58 8.29
N ASP A 112 2.24 -0.52 8.20
CA ASP A 112 0.82 -0.57 8.56
C ASP A 112 0.60 -0.58 10.08
N TYR A 113 1.48 -1.23 10.86
CA TYR A 113 1.21 -1.55 12.26
C TYR A 113 2.19 -0.97 13.28
N VAL A 114 3.37 -0.49 12.88
CA VAL A 114 4.32 0.13 13.80
C VAL A 114 4.18 1.65 13.76
N HIS A 115 3.82 2.22 14.90
CA HIS A 115 3.61 3.67 15.01
C HIS A 115 4.58 4.32 15.99
N GLY A 116 5.00 5.54 15.65
CA GLY A 116 5.94 6.33 16.43
C GLY A 116 7.37 6.24 15.88
N GLU A 117 7.93 7.40 15.54
CA GLU A 117 9.27 7.58 14.95
C GLU A 117 10.37 6.67 15.52
N PRO A 118 10.60 6.59 16.85
CA PRO A 118 11.66 5.75 17.39
C PRO A 118 11.41 4.25 17.14
N LYS A 119 10.16 3.79 17.22
CA LYS A 119 9.79 2.39 16.99
C LYS A 119 9.92 2.02 15.52
N ILE A 120 9.50 2.91 14.61
CA ILE A 120 9.62 2.72 13.16
C ILE A 120 11.09 2.58 12.76
N LYS A 121 11.97 3.45 13.25
CA LYS A 121 13.41 3.38 12.96
C LYS A 121 14.04 2.08 13.48
N LEU A 122 13.70 1.70 14.71
CA LEU A 122 14.20 0.47 15.31
C LEU A 122 13.70 -0.78 14.56
N ALA A 123 12.41 -0.83 14.22
CA ALA A 123 11.82 -1.94 13.49
C ALA A 123 12.43 -2.08 12.09
N ASN A 124 12.61 -0.98 11.36
CA ASN A 124 13.27 -0.99 10.06
C ASN A 124 14.73 -1.42 10.15
N ALA A 125 15.49 -0.95 11.15
CA ALA A 125 16.85 -1.41 11.38
C ALA A 125 16.91 -2.92 11.67
N GLY A 126 15.98 -3.43 12.49
CA GLY A 126 15.84 -4.86 12.75
C GLY A 126 15.50 -5.65 11.48
N LEU A 127 14.61 -5.14 10.64
CA LEU A 127 14.27 -5.75 9.35
C LEU A 127 15.47 -5.80 8.40
N PHE A 128 16.25 -4.72 8.30
CA PHE A 128 17.48 -4.72 7.50
C PHE A 128 18.50 -5.73 8.01
N LEU A 129 18.72 -5.81 9.33
CA LEU A 129 19.61 -6.79 9.92
C LEU A 129 19.13 -8.22 9.63
N LEU A 130 17.85 -8.50 9.87
CA LEU A 130 17.23 -9.80 9.62
C LEU A 130 17.42 -10.21 8.17
N SER A 131 17.01 -9.37 7.21
CA SER A 131 17.14 -9.68 5.79
C SER A 131 18.60 -9.84 5.35
N THR A 132 19.53 -9.06 5.90
CA THR A 132 20.96 -9.19 5.58
C THR A 132 21.51 -10.53 6.08
N VAL A 133 21.21 -10.90 7.32
CA VAL A 133 21.63 -12.18 7.90
C VAL A 133 20.99 -13.35 7.15
N THR A 134 19.70 -13.25 6.81
CA THR A 134 19.01 -14.28 6.01
C THR A 134 19.66 -14.44 4.63
N PHE A 135 19.88 -13.35 3.89
CA PHE A 135 20.49 -13.43 2.56
C PHE A 135 21.92 -13.98 2.64
N ALA A 136 22.73 -13.49 3.57
CA ALA A 136 24.09 -13.98 3.77
C ALA A 136 24.10 -15.46 4.16
N GLY A 137 23.20 -15.88 5.06
CA GLY A 137 23.06 -17.28 5.47
C GLY A 137 22.65 -18.19 4.33
N LEU A 138 21.71 -17.77 3.48
CA LEU A 138 21.31 -18.54 2.30
C LEU A 138 22.44 -18.61 1.26
N CYS A 139 23.18 -17.51 1.05
CA CYS A 139 24.35 -17.50 0.17
C CYS A 139 25.47 -18.38 0.69
N TYR A 140 25.70 -18.37 2.01
CA TYR A 140 26.66 -19.25 2.67
C TYR A 140 26.25 -20.71 2.51
N PHE A 141 24.98 -21.04 2.76
CA PHE A 141 24.42 -22.38 2.56
C PHE A 141 24.55 -22.86 1.11
N ASN A 142 24.30 -21.99 0.13
CA ASN A 142 24.48 -22.30 -1.28
C ASN A 142 25.95 -22.52 -1.68
N TYR A 143 26.90 -21.89 -0.96
CA TYR A 143 28.32 -21.98 -1.28
C TYR A 143 29.03 -23.14 -0.56
N HIS A 144 28.71 -23.35 0.71
CA HIS A 144 29.41 -24.28 1.61
C HIS A 144 28.64 -25.57 1.89
N ASP A 145 27.38 -25.67 1.45
CA ASP A 145 26.52 -26.83 1.65
C ASP A 145 25.87 -27.24 0.31
N VAL A 146 24.86 -28.11 0.35
CA VAL A 146 24.22 -28.71 -0.83
C VAL A 146 23.43 -27.73 -1.71
N GLY A 147 23.09 -26.54 -1.21
CA GLY A 147 22.25 -25.56 -1.90
C GLY A 147 20.74 -25.80 -1.77
N ILE A 148 19.95 -24.73 -1.92
CA ILE A 148 18.50 -24.70 -1.61
C ILE A 148 17.72 -25.79 -2.36
N CYS A 149 17.84 -25.88 -3.68
CA CYS A 149 17.08 -26.83 -4.50
C CYS A 149 17.37 -28.27 -4.09
N LYS A 150 18.66 -28.60 -3.90
CA LYS A 150 19.05 -29.96 -3.51
C LYS A 150 18.67 -30.26 -2.07
N ALA A 151 18.77 -29.29 -1.17
CA ALA A 151 18.35 -29.42 0.22
C ALA A 151 16.86 -29.78 0.31
N VAL A 152 16.00 -29.07 -0.42
CA VAL A 152 14.55 -29.37 -0.49
C VAL A 152 14.32 -30.78 -1.04
N ALA A 153 15.02 -31.18 -2.12
CA ALA A 153 14.89 -32.52 -2.67
C ALA A 153 15.32 -33.62 -1.69
N LEU A 154 16.41 -33.40 -0.95
CA LEU A 154 16.89 -34.34 0.08
C LEU A 154 15.89 -34.42 1.24
N LEU A 155 15.34 -33.29 1.68
CA LEU A 155 14.33 -33.22 2.73
C LEU A 155 13.06 -34.00 2.35
N TRP A 156 12.64 -33.92 1.09
CA TRP A 156 11.44 -34.60 0.58
C TRP A 156 11.66 -36.07 0.19
N SER A 157 12.91 -36.53 0.20
CA SER A 157 13.28 -37.94 -0.02
C SER A 157 13.42 -38.74 1.28
N LYS A 158 13.14 -38.10 2.42
CA LYS A 158 13.05 -38.73 3.74
C LYS A 158 11.62 -39.16 4.02
#